data_AF-A0A316QL32-F1
#
_entry.id   AF-A0A316QL32-F1
#
_cell.length_a   1.000
_cell.length_b   1.000
_cell.length_c   1.000
_cell.angle_alpha   90.00
_cell.angle_beta   90.00
_cell.angle_gamma   90.00
#
_symmetry.space_group_name_H-M   'P 1'
#
loop_
_entity.id
_entity.type
_entity.pdbx_description
1 polymer ?
#
loop_
_entity_poly.entity_id
_entity_poly.type
_entity_poly.pdbx_seq_one_letter_code
_entity_poly.pdbx_strand_id
1 'polypeptide(L)'
;MRIDKVILKTVLSTLLAIFVLCGVTVTALAFLYPSTMMELSYNVGLDDASAWFAHRAYNQLDNVFYIGYATQVAIGRDDPEAIEKYGDKFIADEGFEEYCAERDKASEVEGSYAQYIYGKLYSSKYKLGKKTEAVEGAFAVNKEAFPKSNAVAAVLFASILNGQGDKPTMELILEKMRALKAEQTQTQTFSEADIEYLNTLITLTAERMEKLS
;
A
#
# COMPACT_ATOMS: atom_id res chain seq x y z
N MET A 1 53.32 -4.51 -2.98
CA MET A 1 53.05 -4.17 -4.40
C MET A 1 52.58 -2.71 -4.44
N ARG A 2 53.42 -1.78 -4.92
CA ARG A 2 53.03 -0.36 -5.06
C ARG A 2 52.40 -0.22 -6.45
N ILE A 3 51.10 0.03 -6.52
CA ILE A 3 50.45 0.35 -7.80
C ILE A 3 51.01 1.69 -8.27
N ASP A 4 51.54 1.75 -9.48
CA ASP A 4 52.04 2.99 -10.06
C ASP A 4 50.92 4.01 -10.19
N LYS A 5 51.21 5.24 -9.75
CA LYS A 5 50.25 6.35 -9.66
C LYS A 5 49.57 6.67 -11.01
N VAL A 6 50.25 6.37 -12.12
CA VAL A 6 49.72 6.53 -13.49
C VAL A 6 48.69 5.44 -13.81
N ILE A 7 49.00 4.17 -13.51
CA ILE A 7 48.08 3.04 -13.73
C ILE A 7 46.81 3.23 -12.91
N LEU A 8 46.94 3.66 -11.65
CA LEU A 8 45.79 3.94 -10.79
C LEU A 8 44.89 5.05 -11.37
N LYS A 9 45.47 6.13 -11.89
CA LYS A 9 44.71 7.23 -12.52
C LYS A 9 43.97 6.78 -13.77
N THR A 10 44.62 5.99 -14.63
CA THR A 10 44.00 5.47 -15.86
C THR A 10 42.86 4.52 -15.53
N VAL A 11 43.06 3.57 -14.60
CA VAL A 11 42.00 2.65 -14.16
C VAL A 11 40.81 3.43 -13.58
N LEU A 12 41.06 4.41 -12.71
CA LEU A 12 40.00 5.23 -12.13
C LEU A 12 39.24 6.03 -13.20
N SER A 13 39.95 6.60 -14.17
CA SER A 13 39.35 7.37 -15.26
C SER A 13 38.51 6.49 -16.19
N THR A 14 38.98 5.30 -16.54
CA THR A 14 38.23 4.37 -17.39
C THR A 14 36.99 3.83 -16.67
N LEU A 15 37.13 3.48 -15.39
CA LEU A 15 36.02 3.04 -14.54
C LEU A 15 34.95 4.14 -14.42
N LEU A 16 35.37 5.39 -14.22
CA LEU A 16 34.45 6.53 -14.21
C LEU A 16 33.73 6.70 -15.55
N ALA A 17 34.44 6.60 -16.67
CA ALA A 17 33.83 6.71 -18.00
C ALA A 17 32.79 5.60 -18.25
N ILE A 18 33.06 4.37 -17.81
CA ILE A 18 32.11 3.26 -17.89
C ILE A 18 30.87 3.55 -17.04
N PHE A 19 31.04 4.00 -15.79
CA PHE A 19 29.90 4.36 -14.95
C PHE A 19 29.03 5.47 -15.55
N VAL A 20 29.65 6.49 -16.13
CA VAL A 20 28.93 7.57 -16.82
C VAL A 20 28.14 7.00 -18.01
N LEU A 21 28.77 6.17 -18.85
CA LEU A 21 28.12 5.57 -20.02
C LEU A 21 26.95 4.64 -19.62
N CYS A 22 27.16 3.80 -18.61
CA CYS A 22 26.12 2.95 -18.04
C CYS A 22 24.98 3.80 -17.48
N GLY A 23 25.27 4.86 -16.73
CA GLY A 23 24.27 5.77 -16.17
C GLY A 23 23.42 6.44 -17.24
N VAL A 24 24.05 6.96 -18.32
CA VAL A 24 23.33 7.55 -19.46
C VAL A 24 22.44 6.50 -20.15
N THR A 25 22.94 5.28 -20.33
CA THR A 25 22.20 4.22 -21.01
C THR A 25 20.99 3.76 -20.19
N VAL A 26 21.16 3.51 -18.89
CA VAL A 26 20.07 3.14 -17.98
C VAL A 26 19.03 4.25 -17.92
N THR A 27 19.47 5.51 -17.88
CA THR A 27 18.56 6.65 -17.92
C THR A 27 17.78 6.67 -19.25
N ALA A 28 18.44 6.55 -20.40
CA ALA A 28 17.74 6.51 -21.69
C ALA A 28 16.70 5.38 -21.76
N LEU A 29 17.06 4.17 -21.31
CA LEU A 29 16.15 3.03 -21.27
C LEU A 29 14.99 3.22 -20.30
N ALA A 30 15.21 3.90 -19.16
CA ALA A 30 14.15 4.26 -18.23
C ALA A 30 13.05 5.11 -18.89
N PHE A 31 13.43 5.99 -19.83
CA PHE A 31 12.50 6.88 -20.52
C PHE A 31 11.86 6.22 -21.74
N LEU A 32 12.58 5.35 -22.46
CA LEU A 32 12.10 4.75 -23.69
C LEU A 32 11.34 3.44 -23.46
N TYR A 33 11.80 2.62 -22.52
CA TYR A 33 11.33 1.24 -22.31
C TYR A 33 11.17 0.90 -20.81
N PRO A 34 10.38 1.66 -20.04
CA PRO A 34 10.25 1.41 -18.60
C PRO A 34 9.66 0.03 -18.27
N SER A 35 8.75 -0.52 -19.08
CA SER A 35 8.21 -1.87 -18.86
C SER A 35 9.28 -2.97 -18.98
N THR A 36 10.15 -2.89 -19.98
CA THR A 36 11.29 -3.81 -20.13
C THR A 36 12.26 -3.67 -18.96
N MET A 37 12.51 -2.45 -18.49
CA MET A 37 13.38 -2.20 -17.35
C MET A 37 12.79 -2.71 -16.02
N MET A 38 11.46 -2.64 -15.86
CA MET A 38 10.75 -3.27 -14.75
C MET A 38 10.99 -4.78 -14.74
N GLU A 39 10.70 -5.47 -15.84
CA GLU A 39 10.91 -6.93 -15.94
C GLU A 39 12.36 -7.33 -15.72
N LEU A 40 13.30 -6.62 -16.34
CA LEU A 40 14.73 -6.86 -16.15
C LEU A 40 15.12 -6.73 -14.68
N SER A 41 14.70 -5.65 -14.03
CA SER A 41 15.02 -5.37 -12.62
C SER A 41 14.42 -6.42 -11.69
N TYR A 42 13.18 -6.84 -11.94
CA TYR A 42 12.55 -7.94 -11.22
C TYR A 42 13.34 -9.25 -11.37
N ASN A 43 13.72 -9.60 -12.60
CA ASN A 43 14.44 -10.86 -12.87
C ASN A 43 15.83 -10.93 -12.22
N VAL A 44 16.44 -9.79 -11.90
CA VAL A 44 17.72 -9.72 -11.18
C VAL A 44 17.56 -9.44 -9.68
N GLY A 45 16.33 -9.45 -9.15
CA GLY A 45 16.03 -9.27 -7.72
C GLY A 45 16.12 -7.82 -7.22
N LEU A 46 16.04 -6.84 -8.12
CA LEU A 46 16.03 -5.41 -7.78
C LEU A 46 14.59 -4.89 -7.70
N ASP A 47 13.87 -5.31 -6.67
CA ASP A 47 12.44 -5.01 -6.49
C ASP A 47 12.14 -3.50 -6.46
N ASP A 48 12.96 -2.71 -5.77
CA ASP A 48 12.78 -1.24 -5.67
C ASP A 48 12.92 -0.57 -7.04
N ALA A 49 13.92 -1.00 -7.81
CA ALA A 49 14.11 -0.51 -9.17
C ALA A 49 12.95 -0.96 -10.06
N SER A 50 12.51 -2.20 -9.92
CA SER A 50 11.35 -2.74 -10.64
C SER A 50 10.10 -1.91 -10.38
N ALA A 51 9.75 -1.65 -9.12
CA ALA A 51 8.60 -0.82 -8.74
C ALA A 51 8.74 0.62 -9.25
N TRP A 52 9.94 1.18 -9.25
CA TRP A 52 10.21 2.50 -9.81
C TRP A 52 9.97 2.55 -11.33
N PHE A 53 10.48 1.55 -12.07
CA PHE A 53 10.24 1.42 -13.50
C PHE A 53 8.77 1.14 -13.82
N ALA A 54 8.08 0.35 -13.01
CA ALA A 54 6.64 0.10 -13.14
C ALA A 54 5.87 1.42 -12.97
N HIS A 55 6.14 2.21 -11.93
CA HIS A 55 5.50 3.52 -11.77
C HIS A 55 5.79 4.44 -12.96
N ARG A 56 6.98 4.35 -13.55
CA ARG A 56 7.31 5.11 -14.76
C ARG A 56 6.53 4.63 -15.98
N ALA A 57 6.40 3.32 -16.16
CA ALA A 57 5.59 2.70 -17.21
C ALA A 57 4.11 3.10 -17.06
N TYR A 58 3.60 3.14 -15.83
CA TYR A 58 2.27 3.65 -15.54
C TYR A 58 2.08 5.08 -16.06
N ASN A 59 2.95 6.03 -15.70
CA ASN A 59 2.80 7.42 -16.16
C ASN A 59 2.97 7.58 -17.70
N GLN A 60 3.56 6.59 -18.38
CA GLN A 60 3.78 6.63 -19.84
C GLN A 60 2.66 5.92 -20.62
N LEU A 61 2.13 4.83 -20.08
CA LEU A 61 1.22 3.91 -20.78
C LEU A 61 -0.21 3.97 -20.24
N ASP A 62 -0.42 4.63 -19.11
CA ASP A 62 -1.72 4.79 -18.44
C ASP A 62 -2.45 3.47 -18.22
N ASN A 63 -1.68 2.47 -17.74
CA ASN A 63 -2.19 1.12 -17.51
C ASN A 63 -2.08 0.76 -16.03
N VAL A 64 -3.24 0.57 -15.40
CA VAL A 64 -3.44 0.23 -13.99
C VAL A 64 -2.58 -0.94 -13.52
N PHE A 65 -2.27 -1.89 -14.40
CA PHE A 65 -1.39 -3.03 -14.09
C PHE A 65 -0.07 -2.59 -13.48
N TYR A 66 0.57 -1.54 -14.03
CA TYR A 66 1.90 -1.12 -13.61
C TYR A 66 1.89 -0.45 -12.23
N ILE A 67 0.88 0.37 -11.92
CA ILE A 67 0.77 0.98 -10.59
C ILE A 67 0.31 -0.04 -9.55
N GLY A 68 -0.56 -1.00 -9.93
CA GLY A 68 -0.92 -2.13 -9.10
C GLY A 68 0.28 -3.03 -8.77
N TYR A 69 1.16 -3.29 -9.75
CA TYR A 69 2.42 -4.01 -9.55
C TYR A 69 3.35 -3.26 -8.59
N ALA A 70 3.61 -1.96 -8.83
CA ALA A 70 4.46 -1.16 -7.94
C ALA A 70 3.95 -1.15 -6.49
N THR A 71 2.62 -1.07 -6.33
CA THR A 71 1.96 -1.15 -5.02
C THR A 71 2.17 -2.51 -4.36
N GLN A 72 1.99 -3.62 -5.09
CA GLN A 72 2.23 -4.97 -4.54
C GLN A 72 3.68 -5.19 -4.13
N VAL A 73 4.64 -4.72 -4.92
CA VAL A 73 6.06 -4.79 -4.56
C VAL A 73 6.33 -3.99 -3.28
N ALA A 74 5.77 -2.79 -3.15
CA ALA A 74 5.89 -2.00 -1.93
C ALA A 74 5.25 -2.70 -0.71
N ILE A 75 4.08 -3.33 -0.90
CA ILE A 75 3.42 -4.13 0.15
C ILE A 75 4.27 -5.34 0.56
N GLY A 76 4.86 -6.04 -0.42
CA GLY A 76 5.71 -7.21 -0.15
C GLY A 76 6.96 -6.88 0.66
N ARG A 77 7.46 -5.64 0.55
CA ARG A 77 8.59 -5.11 1.34
C ARG A 77 8.18 -4.47 2.67
N ASP A 78 6.89 -4.36 2.96
CA ASP A 78 6.32 -3.60 4.09
C ASP A 78 6.91 -2.19 4.22
N ASP A 79 7.07 -1.48 3.08
CA ASP A 79 7.62 -0.12 2.98
C ASP A 79 6.47 0.92 2.96
N PRO A 80 6.13 1.57 4.10
CA PRO A 80 4.94 2.39 4.18
C PRO A 80 4.97 3.62 3.26
N GLU A 81 6.16 4.19 3.03
CA GLU A 81 6.34 5.36 2.17
C GLU A 81 6.07 5.00 0.70
N ALA A 82 6.58 3.86 0.25
CA ALA A 82 6.30 3.37 -1.10
C ALA A 82 4.86 2.88 -1.26
N ILE A 83 4.28 2.24 -0.24
CA ILE A 83 2.87 1.81 -0.25
C ILE A 83 1.96 3.03 -0.38
N GLU A 84 2.20 4.10 0.38
CA GLU A 84 1.43 5.34 0.24
C GLU A 84 1.60 5.94 -1.16
N LYS A 85 2.84 6.11 -1.62
CA LYS A 85 3.15 6.75 -2.91
C LYS A 85 2.48 6.05 -4.10
N TYR A 86 2.51 4.72 -4.14
CA TYR A 86 1.95 3.96 -5.25
C TYR A 86 0.48 3.61 -5.02
N GLY A 87 0.12 3.27 -3.78
CA GLY A 87 -1.25 2.92 -3.40
C GLY A 87 -2.22 4.07 -3.61
N ASP A 88 -1.88 5.31 -3.25
CA ASP A 88 -2.75 6.47 -3.49
C ASP A 88 -3.06 6.66 -4.98
N LYS A 89 -2.08 6.41 -5.86
CA LYS A 89 -2.29 6.47 -7.31
C LYS A 89 -3.11 5.29 -7.80
N PHE A 90 -2.85 4.10 -7.25
CA PHE A 90 -3.53 2.89 -7.67
C PHE A 90 -5.03 2.95 -7.33
N ILE A 91 -5.41 3.39 -6.13
CA ILE A 91 -6.82 3.48 -5.74
C ILE A 91 -7.57 4.64 -6.42
N ALA A 92 -6.84 5.62 -6.95
CA ALA A 92 -7.40 6.75 -7.68
C ALA A 92 -7.54 6.46 -9.19
N ASP A 93 -7.00 5.34 -9.66
CA ASP A 93 -7.04 4.94 -11.07
C ASP A 93 -8.43 4.44 -11.45
N GLU A 94 -8.94 4.84 -12.61
CA GLU A 94 -10.27 4.43 -13.09
C GLU A 94 -10.36 2.90 -13.32
N GLY A 95 -9.24 2.25 -13.63
CA GLY A 95 -9.15 0.80 -13.80
C GLY A 95 -9.03 0.02 -12.49
N PHE A 96 -8.99 0.67 -11.33
CA PHE A 96 -8.77 0.02 -10.03
C PHE A 96 -9.80 -1.06 -9.72
N GLU A 97 -11.09 -0.73 -9.85
CA GLU A 97 -12.19 -1.65 -9.51
C GLU A 97 -12.22 -2.86 -10.44
N GLU A 98 -12.05 -2.66 -11.74
CA GLU A 98 -11.96 -3.76 -12.72
C GLU A 98 -10.74 -4.65 -12.45
N TYR A 99 -9.58 -4.05 -12.18
CA TYR A 99 -8.38 -4.78 -11.81
C TYR A 99 -8.59 -5.64 -10.57
N CYS A 100 -9.23 -5.10 -9.52
CA CYS A 100 -9.52 -5.84 -8.30
C CYS A 100 -10.51 -6.97 -8.55
N ALA A 101 -11.56 -6.75 -9.34
CA ALA A 101 -12.53 -7.78 -9.68
C ALA A 101 -11.88 -8.96 -10.45
N GLU A 102 -10.95 -8.69 -11.38
CA GLU A 102 -10.19 -9.74 -12.07
C GLU A 102 -9.28 -10.52 -11.12
N ARG A 103 -8.67 -9.83 -10.14
CA ARG A 103 -7.87 -10.49 -9.09
C ARG A 103 -8.71 -11.38 -8.18
N ASP A 104 -9.92 -10.94 -7.84
CA ASP A 104 -10.83 -11.71 -7.00
C ASP A 104 -11.33 -12.97 -7.70
N LYS A 105 -11.56 -12.93 -9.02
CA LYS A 105 -11.87 -14.14 -9.80
C LYS A 105 -10.75 -15.19 -9.78
N ALA A 106 -9.50 -14.74 -9.66
CA ALA A 106 -8.32 -15.61 -9.66
C ALA A 106 -7.97 -16.16 -8.26
N SER A 107 -8.61 -15.67 -7.20
CA SER A 107 -8.34 -16.00 -5.80
C SER A 107 -9.53 -16.75 -5.18
N GLU A 108 -9.31 -17.90 -4.57
CA GLU A 108 -10.37 -18.65 -3.86
C GLU A 108 -10.53 -18.21 -2.39
N VAL A 109 -9.87 -17.12 -1.96
CA VAL A 109 -9.79 -16.69 -0.56
C VAL A 109 -10.93 -15.72 -0.21
N GLU A 110 -11.43 -15.82 1.02
CA GLU A 110 -12.46 -14.94 1.58
C GLU A 110 -11.94 -13.49 1.73
N GLY A 111 -12.64 -12.53 1.10
CA GLY A 111 -12.32 -11.09 1.11
C GLY A 111 -12.07 -10.55 -0.30
N SER A 112 -12.20 -9.23 -0.49
CA SER A 112 -11.90 -8.60 -1.79
C SER A 112 -10.49 -8.04 -1.83
N TYR A 113 -9.86 -8.14 -2.99
CA TYR A 113 -8.54 -7.59 -3.26
C TYR A 113 -8.53 -6.07 -3.09
N ALA A 114 -9.65 -5.40 -3.38
CA ALA A 114 -9.81 -3.97 -3.09
C ALA A 114 -9.66 -3.67 -1.59
N GLN A 115 -10.36 -4.41 -0.71
CA GLN A 115 -10.25 -4.23 0.74
C GLN A 115 -8.85 -4.55 1.27
N TYR A 116 -8.18 -5.55 0.68
CA TYR A 116 -6.78 -5.82 0.97
C TYR A 116 -5.87 -4.61 0.68
N ILE A 117 -6.03 -3.99 -0.51
CA ILE A 117 -5.25 -2.82 -0.90
C ILE A 117 -5.56 -1.62 -0.01
N TYR A 118 -6.84 -1.31 0.21
CA TYR A 118 -7.24 -0.23 1.11
C TYR A 118 -6.68 -0.43 2.53
N GLY A 119 -6.76 -1.65 3.05
CA GLY A 119 -6.20 -1.99 4.36
C GLY A 119 -4.70 -1.76 4.44
N LYS A 120 -3.93 -2.17 3.42
CA LYS A 120 -2.48 -1.93 3.35
C LYS A 120 -2.12 -0.46 3.23
N LEU A 121 -2.84 0.28 2.38
CA LEU A 121 -2.63 1.72 2.18
C LEU A 121 -2.90 2.50 3.47
N TYR A 122 -4.08 2.38 4.06
CA TYR A 122 -4.44 3.17 5.23
C TYR A 122 -3.67 2.74 6.49
N SER A 123 -3.33 1.44 6.64
CA SER A 123 -2.41 1.03 7.70
C SER A 123 -1.01 1.63 7.53
N SER A 124 -0.55 1.80 6.28
CA SER A 124 0.72 2.46 5.99
C SER A 124 0.66 3.96 6.29
N LYS A 125 -0.42 4.65 5.92
CA LYS A 125 -0.66 6.05 6.32
C LYS A 125 -0.65 6.21 7.84
N TYR A 126 -1.26 5.28 8.57
CA TYR A 126 -1.19 5.24 10.03
C TYR A 126 0.27 5.11 10.52
N LYS A 127 1.06 4.16 9.98
CA LYS A 127 2.48 3.96 10.33
C LYS A 127 3.32 5.22 10.07
N LEU A 128 2.98 6.00 9.04
CA LEU A 128 3.62 7.28 8.70
C LEU A 128 3.17 8.45 9.59
N GLY A 129 2.35 8.21 10.61
CA GLY A 129 1.85 9.25 11.51
C GLY A 129 0.64 10.01 10.99
N LYS A 130 0.12 9.68 9.80
CA LYS A 130 -1.09 10.28 9.20
C LYS A 130 -2.35 9.61 9.74
N LYS A 131 -2.47 9.57 11.08
CA LYS A 131 -3.47 8.77 11.81
C LYS A 131 -4.92 9.14 11.43
N THR A 132 -5.25 10.43 11.43
CA THR A 132 -6.60 10.88 11.08
C THR A 132 -6.94 10.55 9.63
N GLU A 133 -6.02 10.81 8.70
CA GLU A 133 -6.21 10.50 7.28
C GLU A 133 -6.43 9.00 7.04
N ALA A 134 -5.64 8.15 7.73
CA ALA A 134 -5.80 6.70 7.69
C ALA A 134 -7.19 6.26 8.15
N VAL A 135 -7.67 6.79 9.28
CA VAL A 135 -8.99 6.44 9.81
C VAL A 135 -10.10 6.94 8.88
N GLU A 136 -10.08 8.22 8.50
CA GLU A 136 -11.12 8.78 7.62
C GLU A 136 -11.19 8.06 6.27
N GLY A 137 -10.04 7.80 5.65
CA GLY A 137 -9.96 7.10 4.37
C GLY A 137 -10.46 5.65 4.47
N ALA A 138 -10.10 4.94 5.54
CA ALA A 138 -10.58 3.58 5.77
C ALA A 138 -12.12 3.52 5.94
N PHE A 139 -12.71 4.48 6.67
CA PHE A 139 -14.17 4.55 6.78
C PHE A 139 -14.83 4.98 5.45
N ALA A 140 -14.19 5.86 4.68
CA ALA A 140 -14.74 6.36 3.43
C ALA A 140 -14.97 5.24 2.40
N VAL A 141 -14.06 4.27 2.33
CA VAL A 141 -14.17 3.12 1.42
C VAL A 141 -15.12 2.01 1.93
N ASN A 142 -15.65 2.17 3.14
CA ASN A 142 -16.55 1.23 3.81
C ASN A 142 -17.92 1.84 4.15
N LYS A 143 -18.33 2.91 3.44
CA LYS A 143 -19.62 3.57 3.65
C LYS A 143 -20.82 2.73 3.22
N GLU A 144 -20.68 1.98 2.14
CA GLU A 144 -21.78 1.20 1.54
C GLU A 144 -21.81 -0.26 2.03
N ALA A 145 -20.67 -0.77 2.53
CA ALA A 145 -20.55 -2.12 3.07
C ALA A 145 -19.43 -2.21 4.11
N PHE A 146 -19.59 -3.11 5.08
CA PHE A 146 -18.62 -3.34 6.15
C PHE A 146 -18.20 -4.82 6.22
N PRO A 147 -17.62 -5.36 5.14
CA PRO A 147 -17.26 -6.77 5.07
C PRO A 147 -16.16 -7.11 6.09
N LYS A 148 -16.02 -8.41 6.38
CA LYS A 148 -14.89 -8.92 7.16
C LYS A 148 -13.56 -8.54 6.48
N SER A 149 -12.53 -8.35 7.31
CA SER A 149 -11.18 -8.01 6.85
C SER A 149 -11.10 -6.69 6.05
N ASN A 150 -11.97 -5.73 6.38
CA ASN A 150 -11.98 -4.42 5.74
C ASN A 150 -10.84 -3.49 6.18
N ALA A 151 -10.74 -2.35 5.48
CA ALA A 151 -9.71 -1.35 5.75
C ALA A 151 -9.76 -0.77 7.17
N VAL A 152 -10.94 -0.58 7.75
CA VAL A 152 -11.10 -0.09 9.13
C VAL A 152 -10.49 -1.08 10.12
N ALA A 153 -10.75 -2.38 9.94
CA ALA A 153 -10.15 -3.42 10.76
C ALA A 153 -8.61 -3.43 10.64
N ALA A 154 -8.07 -3.23 9.43
CA ALA A 154 -6.62 -3.16 9.23
C ALA A 154 -5.97 -2.00 10.01
N VAL A 155 -6.55 -0.79 9.94
CA VAL A 155 -6.06 0.37 10.70
C VAL A 155 -6.22 0.16 12.20
N LEU A 156 -7.33 -0.43 12.64
CA LEU A 156 -7.53 -0.79 14.04
C LEU A 156 -6.45 -1.76 14.53
N PHE A 157 -6.15 -2.83 13.80
CA PHE A 157 -5.08 -3.75 14.17
C PHE A 157 -3.71 -3.07 14.20
N ALA A 158 -3.40 -2.19 13.23
CA ALA A 158 -2.18 -1.40 13.25
C ALA A 158 -2.08 -0.51 14.50
N SER A 159 -3.20 0.05 14.96
CA SER A 159 -3.26 0.85 16.18
C SER A 159 -3.07 0.02 17.46
N ILE A 160 -3.65 -1.19 17.51
CA ILE A 160 -3.54 -2.11 18.64
C ILE A 160 -2.11 -2.64 18.78
N LEU A 161 -1.46 -2.96 17.66
CA LEU A 161 -0.11 -3.54 17.61
C LEU A 161 1.01 -2.50 17.77
N ASN A 162 0.69 -1.21 17.83
CA ASN A 162 1.69 -0.16 17.99
C ASN A 162 2.15 -0.05 19.45
N GLY A 163 3.23 -0.76 19.80
CA GLY A 163 3.80 -0.74 21.15
C GLY A 163 2.82 -1.30 22.18
N GLN A 164 2.33 -0.44 23.08
CA GLN A 164 1.30 -0.80 24.07
C GLN A 164 -0.14 -0.60 23.55
N GLY A 165 -0.31 -0.05 22.35
CA GLY A 165 -1.61 0.32 21.77
C GLY A 165 -1.79 1.83 21.71
N ASP A 166 -2.14 2.34 20.52
CA ASP A 166 -2.37 3.77 20.28
C ASP A 166 -3.79 4.17 20.66
N LYS A 167 -4.01 4.40 21.96
CA LYS A 167 -5.35 4.70 22.53
C LYS A 167 -6.10 5.81 21.78
N PRO A 168 -5.54 6.99 21.49
CA PRO A 168 -6.28 8.05 20.82
C PRO A 168 -6.84 7.64 19.45
N THR A 169 -6.07 6.85 18.68
CA THR A 169 -6.53 6.34 17.39
C THR A 169 -7.61 5.27 17.57
N MET A 170 -7.45 4.37 18.54
CA MET A 170 -8.46 3.36 18.86
C MET A 170 -9.78 3.99 19.30
N GLU A 171 -9.73 5.05 20.13
CA GLU A 171 -10.90 5.81 20.57
C GLU A 171 -11.63 6.45 19.38
N LEU A 172 -10.90 7.09 18.47
CA LEU A 172 -11.46 7.68 17.25
C LEU A 172 -12.14 6.61 16.36
N ILE A 173 -11.49 5.46 16.17
CA ILE A 173 -12.07 4.36 15.39
C ILE A 173 -13.34 3.84 16.07
N LEU A 174 -13.32 3.65 17.39
CA LEU A 174 -14.48 3.17 18.14
C LEU A 174 -15.66 4.14 18.07
N GLU A 175 -15.40 5.45 18.21
CA GLU A 175 -16.42 6.49 18.06
C GLU A 175 -17.09 6.41 16.68
N LYS A 176 -16.28 6.31 15.61
CA LYS A 176 -16.80 6.21 14.24
C LYS A 176 -17.55 4.91 13.99
N MET A 177 -17.09 3.77 14.50
CA MET A 177 -17.84 2.51 14.39
C MET A 177 -19.20 2.61 15.09
N ARG A 178 -19.27 3.25 16.26
CA ARG A 178 -20.54 3.48 16.97
C ARG A 178 -21.46 4.43 16.21
N ALA A 179 -20.92 5.49 15.62
CA ALA A 179 -21.68 6.40 14.76
C ALA A 179 -22.24 5.68 13.52
N LEU A 180 -21.41 4.88 12.84
CA LEU A 180 -21.83 4.07 11.69
C LEU A 180 -22.93 3.08 12.06
N LYS A 181 -22.83 2.42 13.22
CA LYS A 181 -23.90 1.54 13.73
C LYS A 181 -25.22 2.30 13.96
N ALA A 182 -25.15 3.50 14.53
CA ALA A 182 -26.34 4.33 14.77
C ALA A 182 -27.00 4.78 13.48
N GLU A 183 -26.21 5.10 12.46
CA GLU A 183 -26.69 5.40 11.10
C GLU A 183 -27.40 4.18 10.47
N GLN A 184 -26.78 3.01 10.56
CA GLN A 184 -27.34 1.76 10.01
C GLN A 184 -28.63 1.30 10.68
N THR A 185 -28.90 1.75 11.91
CA THR A 185 -30.21 1.52 12.55
C THR A 185 -31.35 2.25 11.82
N GLN A 186 -31.02 3.34 11.11
CA GLN A 186 -31.98 4.16 10.36
C GLN A 186 -32.02 3.76 8.87
N THR A 187 -30.87 3.56 8.24
CA THR A 187 -30.77 3.33 6.79
C THR A 187 -30.90 1.86 6.38
N GLN A 188 -30.44 0.93 7.23
CA GLN A 188 -30.46 -0.52 7.00
C GLN A 188 -29.87 -0.94 5.64
N THR A 189 -28.77 -0.31 5.21
CA THR A 189 -28.14 -0.64 3.93
C THR A 189 -27.16 -1.80 4.03
N PHE A 190 -26.60 -2.05 5.22
CA PHE A 190 -25.66 -3.15 5.45
C PHE A 190 -26.35 -4.51 5.53
N SER A 191 -25.63 -5.55 5.13
CA SER A 191 -26.05 -6.93 5.34
C SER A 191 -26.06 -7.30 6.83
N GLU A 192 -26.81 -8.33 7.21
CA GLU A 192 -26.81 -8.84 8.60
C GLU A 192 -25.40 -9.24 9.06
N ALA A 193 -24.61 -9.84 8.16
CA ALA A 193 -23.23 -10.25 8.43
C ALA A 193 -22.31 -9.04 8.70
N ASP A 194 -22.49 -7.94 7.96
CA ASP A 194 -21.74 -6.70 8.16
C ASP A 194 -22.09 -6.06 9.50
N ILE A 195 -23.38 -6.03 9.87
CA ILE A 195 -23.85 -5.52 11.16
C ILE A 195 -23.29 -6.37 12.32
N GLU A 196 -23.31 -7.69 12.21
CA GLU A 196 -22.71 -8.59 13.19
C GLU A 196 -21.21 -8.35 13.36
N TYR A 197 -20.49 -8.21 12.24
CA TYR A 197 -19.05 -7.95 12.25
C TYR A 197 -18.71 -6.60 12.87
N LEU A 198 -19.43 -5.53 12.50
CA LEU A 198 -19.28 -4.19 13.08
C LEU A 198 -19.51 -4.22 14.60
N ASN A 199 -20.57 -4.89 15.06
CA ASN A 199 -20.86 -5.06 16.49
C ASN A 199 -19.73 -5.78 17.23
N THR A 200 -19.18 -6.83 16.61
CA THR A 200 -18.06 -7.59 17.17
C THR A 200 -16.83 -6.71 17.33
N LEU A 201 -16.45 -5.94 16.31
CA LEU A 201 -15.31 -5.02 16.40
C LEU A 201 -15.52 -3.93 17.46
N ILE A 202 -16.72 -3.36 17.58
CA ILE A 202 -17.04 -2.38 18.62
C ILE A 202 -16.80 -2.96 20.02
N THR A 203 -17.34 -4.15 20.30
CA THR A 203 -17.21 -4.81 21.61
C THR A 203 -15.74 -5.11 21.92
N LEU A 204 -15.04 -5.78 21.01
CA LEU A 204 -13.63 -6.14 21.22
C LEU A 204 -12.73 -4.92 21.39
N THR A 205 -12.99 -3.84 20.65
CA THR A 205 -12.22 -2.60 20.78
C THR A 205 -12.46 -1.94 22.13
N ALA A 206 -13.71 -1.86 22.58
CA ALA A 206 -14.04 -1.31 23.90
C ALA A 206 -13.36 -2.10 25.03
N GLU A 207 -13.48 -3.44 25.02
CA GLU A 207 -12.81 -4.31 26.00
C GLU A 207 -11.28 -4.14 25.98
N ARG A 208 -10.69 -3.97 24.79
CA ARG A 208 -9.25 -3.74 24.68
C ARG A 208 -8.86 -2.39 25.28
N MET A 209 -9.62 -1.33 25.05
CA MET A 209 -9.33 -0.01 25.62
C MET A 209 -9.41 0.00 27.15
N GLU A 210 -10.38 -0.70 27.73
CA GLU A 210 -10.49 -0.88 29.19
C GLU A 210 -9.29 -1.61 29.80
N LYS A 211 -8.67 -2.55 29.06
CA LYS A 211 -7.44 -3.23 29.50
C LYS A 211 -6.19 -2.35 29.40
N LEU A 212 -6.26 -1.26 28.65
CA LEU A 212 -5.14 -0.34 28.47
C LEU A 212 -5.18 0.81 29.49
N SER A 213 -6.34 1.13 30.08
CA SER A 213 -6.50 2.15 31.14
C SER A 213 -5.90 1.71 32.47
#